data_AF-B9RQQ4-F1
#
_entry.id   AF-B9RQQ4-F1
#
_cell.length_a   1.000
_cell.length_b   1.000
_cell.length_c   1.000
_cell.angle_alpha   90.00
_cell.angle_beta   90.00
_cell.angle_gamma   90.00
#
_symmetry.space_group_name_H-M   'P 1'
#
loop_
_entity.id
_entity.type
_entity.pdbx_description
1 polymer ?
#
loop_
_entity_poly.entity_id
_entity_poly.type
_entity_poly.pdbx_seq_one_letter_code
_entity_poly.pdbx_strand_id
1 'polypeptide(L)'
;MGDELVLLNYHPSPFATRVRIALAEKGLKYEAKDEDLLGSKTGLLLKMNPIHKQIPVLIHNGKPICESMIIVQYIDEQWNNKSPLLPTDPYQRAHARFWVDHFDNKIFPIAAKLWTTKGETKEAAKKDLIEGLKVLEKELGDKPYFGGESLGYIDLGLIPFYTFFHTFESLGNFSMAKECPKLVEWGKKCSQKETVSKSLCDHNKVYEIILEFRKSESDELVLLDLSASPFAARVRIALAEKGLKYESREEDLSNKSPLLLDMNPINKQIPVLIHNGRPICESMIIVQYIDEFWNHQSPLLPSDPYQRAHARFWADYIDKKILEKELGEKAYFGGDSFGYIDLALVPFCTFFYTFEMLETSVCQRCALSLWSGVRDACRRRLCPRLYATILKSTKLFWR
;
A
#
# COMPACT_ATOMS: atom_id res chain seq x y z
N MET A 1 12.44 26.26 -38.16
CA MET A 1 11.44 25.80 -37.18
C MET A 1 12.11 25.82 -35.83
N GLY A 2 11.49 26.41 -34.80
CA GLY A 2 12.06 26.40 -33.45
C GLY A 2 12.06 24.98 -32.87
N ASP A 3 12.87 24.75 -31.83
CA ASP A 3 12.93 23.47 -31.13
C ASP A 3 11.55 23.12 -30.53
N GLU A 4 11.05 21.92 -30.81
CA GLU A 4 9.84 21.37 -30.20
C GLU A 4 10.22 20.66 -28.90
N LEU A 5 9.73 21.19 -27.77
CA LEU A 5 9.94 20.63 -26.44
C LEU A 5 8.61 20.23 -25.83
N VAL A 6 8.49 18.96 -25.44
CA VAL A 6 7.34 18.43 -24.68
C VAL A 6 7.86 17.79 -23.39
N LEU A 7 7.26 18.12 -22.26
CA LEU A 7 7.60 17.52 -20.97
C LEU A 7 6.43 16.65 -20.49
N LEU A 8 6.65 15.34 -20.41
CA LEU A 8 5.77 14.43 -19.69
C LEU A 8 6.07 14.55 -18.20
N ASN A 9 5.05 14.88 -17.41
CA ASN A 9 5.20 15.38 -16.04
C ASN A 9 4.05 14.91 -15.14
N TYR A 10 4.21 15.08 -13.83
CA TYR A 10 3.11 15.17 -12.89
C TYR A 10 3.43 16.33 -11.94
N HIS A 11 2.55 17.35 -11.85
CA HIS A 11 2.88 18.61 -11.15
C HIS A 11 3.48 18.41 -9.73
N PRO A 12 2.93 17.56 -8.84
CA PRO A 12 3.51 17.30 -7.52
C PRO A 12 4.84 16.55 -7.50
N SER A 13 5.30 15.99 -8.64
CA SER A 13 6.55 15.22 -8.68
C SER A 13 7.78 16.14 -8.46
N PRO A 14 8.61 15.87 -7.44
CA PRO A 14 9.83 16.64 -7.23
C PRO A 14 10.82 16.43 -8.38
N PHE A 15 10.86 15.23 -8.96
CA PHE A 15 11.76 14.91 -10.09
C PHE A 15 11.42 15.71 -11.35
N ALA A 16 10.14 15.85 -11.66
CA ALA A 16 9.73 16.65 -12.82
C ALA A 16 9.90 18.15 -12.55
N THR A 17 9.76 18.58 -11.30
CA THR A 17 10.06 19.97 -10.88
C THR A 17 11.50 20.36 -11.20
N ARG A 18 12.48 19.45 -11.04
CA ARG A 18 13.89 19.68 -11.44
C ARG A 18 13.99 20.16 -12.89
N VAL A 19 13.26 19.48 -13.77
CA VAL A 19 13.25 19.78 -15.21
C VAL A 19 12.50 21.08 -15.49
N ARG A 20 11.37 21.34 -14.81
CA ARG A 20 10.64 22.61 -14.95
C ARG A 20 11.49 23.81 -14.57
N ILE A 21 12.25 23.71 -13.46
CA ILE A 21 13.19 24.75 -13.03
C ILE A 21 14.30 24.93 -14.07
N ALA A 22 14.92 23.85 -14.56
CA ALA A 22 15.97 23.94 -15.58
C ALA A 22 15.48 24.62 -16.88
N LEU A 23 14.31 24.23 -17.38
CA LEU A 23 13.69 24.87 -18.55
C LEU A 23 13.41 26.36 -18.30
N ALA A 24 12.94 26.70 -17.10
CA ALA A 24 12.67 28.08 -16.71
C ALA A 24 13.95 28.93 -16.57
N GLU A 25 15.04 28.39 -15.99
CA GLU A 25 16.35 29.07 -15.91
C GLU A 25 16.92 29.39 -17.30
N LYS A 26 16.68 28.50 -18.27
CA LYS A 26 17.07 28.68 -19.67
C LYS A 26 16.07 29.52 -20.48
N GLY A 27 14.91 29.86 -19.93
CA GLY A 27 13.86 30.61 -20.62
C GLY A 27 13.21 29.85 -21.79
N LEU A 28 13.19 28.51 -21.72
CA LEU A 28 12.69 27.65 -22.78
C LEU A 28 11.17 27.48 -22.67
N LYS A 29 10.48 27.64 -23.81
CA LYS A 29 9.06 27.31 -23.93
C LYS A 29 8.91 25.83 -24.25
N TYR A 30 7.94 25.18 -23.61
CA TYR A 30 7.65 23.77 -23.81
C TYR A 30 6.16 23.50 -23.63
N GLU A 31 5.67 22.42 -24.23
CA GLU A 31 4.34 21.88 -23.96
C GLU A 31 4.41 20.95 -22.73
N ALA A 32 3.63 21.22 -21.69
CA ALA A 32 3.51 20.34 -20.54
C ALA A 32 2.37 19.34 -20.75
N LYS A 33 2.64 18.04 -20.57
CA LYS A 33 1.62 16.98 -20.57
C LYS A 33 1.66 16.28 -19.22
N ASP A 34 0.60 16.46 -18.44
CA ASP A 34 0.48 15.81 -17.15
C ASP A 34 0.02 14.35 -17.31
N GLU A 35 0.71 13.46 -16.64
CA GLU A 35 0.43 12.04 -16.49
C GLU A 35 -0.33 11.80 -15.18
N ASP A 36 -1.28 10.88 -15.21
CA ASP A 36 -1.92 10.37 -14.01
C ASP A 36 -1.09 9.22 -13.44
N LEU A 37 -0.39 9.48 -12.34
CA LEU A 37 0.44 8.48 -11.66
C LEU A 37 -0.34 7.57 -10.70
N LEU A 38 -1.58 7.93 -10.36
CA LEU A 38 -2.47 7.10 -9.53
C LEU A 38 -3.38 6.22 -10.38
N GLY A 39 -3.60 6.60 -11.64
CA GLY A 39 -4.32 5.83 -12.64
C GLY A 39 -3.42 5.10 -13.64
N SER A 40 -3.96 4.89 -14.85
CA SER A 40 -3.25 4.20 -15.93
C SER A 40 -2.27 5.13 -16.64
N LYS A 41 -1.02 4.71 -16.77
CA LYS A 41 0.02 5.39 -17.56
C LYS A 41 -0.38 5.57 -19.01
N THR A 42 -0.15 6.74 -19.61
CA THR A 42 -0.54 6.98 -21.00
C THR A 42 0.29 6.13 -21.98
N GLY A 43 -0.29 5.84 -23.15
CA GLY A 43 0.44 5.18 -24.23
C GLY A 43 1.67 5.98 -24.72
N LEU A 44 1.64 7.31 -24.57
CA LEU A 44 2.76 8.17 -24.90
C LEU A 44 3.93 7.97 -23.93
N LEU A 45 3.68 7.94 -22.62
CA LEU A 45 4.70 7.64 -21.61
C LEU A 45 5.33 6.27 -21.82
N LEU A 46 4.50 5.24 -22.03
CA LEU A 46 4.97 3.87 -22.27
C LEU A 46 5.82 3.75 -23.54
N LYS A 47 5.51 4.54 -24.57
CA LYS A 47 6.29 4.61 -25.81
C LYS A 47 7.62 5.35 -25.61
N MET A 48 7.62 6.46 -24.88
CA MET A 48 8.78 7.35 -24.75
C MET A 48 9.77 6.92 -23.67
N ASN A 49 9.30 6.20 -22.64
CA ASN A 49 10.15 5.56 -21.63
C ASN A 49 9.72 4.09 -21.42
N PRO A 50 10.03 3.19 -22.37
CA PRO A 50 9.57 1.80 -22.31
C PRO A 50 10.25 0.99 -21.18
N ILE A 51 11.44 1.42 -20.74
CA ILE A 51 12.23 0.72 -19.72
C ILE A 51 11.65 0.98 -18.33
N HIS A 52 11.65 2.23 -17.88
CA HIS A 52 11.25 2.58 -16.52
C HIS A 52 9.78 2.99 -16.43
N LYS A 53 9.18 3.44 -17.54
CA LYS A 53 7.77 3.87 -17.60
C LYS A 53 7.49 4.95 -16.55
N GLN A 54 8.44 5.87 -16.35
CA GLN A 54 8.45 6.88 -15.29
C GLN A 54 8.59 8.28 -15.90
N ILE A 55 8.04 9.26 -15.19
CA ILE A 55 8.23 10.69 -15.43
C ILE A 55 9.35 11.24 -14.53
N PRO A 56 10.02 12.34 -14.89
CA PRO A 56 9.83 13.11 -16.12
C PRO A 56 10.42 12.46 -17.37
N VAL A 57 9.85 12.79 -18.52
CA VAL A 57 10.45 12.54 -19.85
C VAL A 57 10.42 13.83 -20.65
N LEU A 58 11.58 14.31 -21.08
CA LEU A 58 11.68 15.43 -22.01
C LEU A 58 11.74 14.88 -23.43
N ILE A 59 10.84 15.31 -24.30
CA ILE A 59 10.84 14.98 -25.71
C ILE A 59 11.33 16.22 -26.45
N HIS A 60 12.49 16.11 -27.10
CA HIS A 60 13.07 17.18 -27.91
C HIS A 60 13.08 16.75 -29.37
N ASN A 61 12.29 17.43 -30.22
CA ASN A 61 12.14 17.12 -31.64
C ASN A 61 11.82 15.63 -31.88
N GLY A 62 10.86 15.11 -31.09
CA GLY A 62 10.41 13.71 -31.14
C GLY A 62 11.32 12.67 -30.47
N LYS A 63 12.49 13.08 -29.92
CA LYS A 63 13.43 12.16 -29.25
C LYS A 63 13.31 12.26 -27.73
N PRO A 64 13.08 11.14 -27.01
CA PRO A 64 12.93 11.17 -25.56
C PRO A 64 14.29 11.18 -24.84
N ILE A 65 14.35 11.95 -23.75
CA ILE A 65 15.40 11.94 -22.73
C ILE A 65 14.71 11.61 -21.41
N CYS A 66 15.18 10.57 -20.72
CA CYS A 66 14.65 10.09 -19.45
C CYS A 66 15.59 10.45 -18.30
N GLU A 67 15.12 10.26 -17.07
CA GLU A 67 15.80 10.59 -15.80
C GLU A 67 15.99 12.10 -15.58
N SER A 68 15.38 12.61 -14.50
CA SER A 68 15.34 14.06 -14.22
C SER A 68 16.71 14.75 -14.31
N MET A 69 17.76 14.15 -13.73
CA MET A 69 19.08 14.75 -13.67
C MET A 69 19.93 14.52 -14.93
N ILE A 70 19.57 13.55 -15.77
CA ILE A 70 20.11 13.42 -17.13
C ILE A 70 19.46 14.48 -18.02
N ILE A 71 18.15 14.69 -17.90
CA ILE A 71 17.42 15.74 -18.61
C ILE A 71 17.98 17.13 -18.25
N VAL A 72 18.22 17.42 -16.96
CA VAL A 72 18.82 18.69 -16.53
C VAL A 72 20.21 18.90 -17.15
N GLN A 73 21.05 17.86 -17.22
CA GLN A 73 22.36 17.94 -17.89
C GLN A 73 22.21 18.21 -19.38
N TYR A 74 21.32 17.48 -20.04
CA TYR A 74 21.03 17.69 -21.46
C TYR A 74 20.59 19.12 -21.76
N ILE A 75 19.70 19.69 -20.92
CA ILE A 75 19.26 21.08 -21.04
C ILE A 75 20.45 22.04 -20.87
N ASP A 76 21.31 21.80 -19.88
CA ASP A 76 22.45 22.66 -19.61
C ASP A 76 23.50 22.65 -20.74
N GLU A 77 23.73 21.48 -21.33
CA GLU A 77 24.67 21.27 -22.43
C GLU A 77 24.14 21.83 -23.76
N GLN A 78 22.86 21.61 -24.07
CA GLN A 78 22.24 22.03 -25.32
C GLN A 78 21.98 23.56 -25.36
N TRP A 79 21.55 24.16 -24.25
CA TRP A 79 21.29 25.59 -24.12
C TRP A 79 22.30 26.22 -23.15
N ASN A 80 23.57 26.21 -23.52
CA ASN A 80 24.71 26.64 -22.70
C ASN A 80 24.98 28.16 -22.71
N ASN A 81 24.15 28.94 -23.41
CA ASN A 81 24.34 30.37 -23.62
C ASN A 81 23.96 31.25 -22.41
N LYS A 82 23.24 30.70 -21.42
CA LYS A 82 22.78 31.43 -20.22
C LYS A 82 22.66 30.49 -19.03
N SER A 83 22.90 31.01 -17.82
CA SER A 83 22.69 30.32 -16.54
C SER A 83 23.28 28.90 -16.53
N PRO A 84 24.62 28.75 -16.53
CA PRO A 84 25.24 27.43 -16.43
C PRO A 84 24.81 26.76 -15.12
N LEU A 85 24.24 25.56 -15.22
CA LEU A 85 23.74 24.81 -14.07
C LEU A 85 24.86 23.92 -13.49
N LEU A 86 25.70 23.34 -14.34
CA LEU A 86 26.90 22.62 -13.93
C LEU A 86 28.15 23.50 -13.99
N PRO A 87 29.11 23.29 -13.06
CA PRO A 87 30.43 23.90 -13.16
C PRO A 87 31.18 23.50 -14.43
N THR A 88 31.99 24.41 -14.97
CA THR A 88 32.90 24.14 -16.10
C THR A 88 34.13 23.35 -15.66
N ASP A 89 34.60 23.55 -14.43
CA ASP A 89 35.69 22.76 -13.84
C ASP A 89 35.27 21.28 -13.68
N PRO A 90 36.06 20.32 -14.19
CA PRO A 90 35.72 18.90 -14.13
C PRO A 90 35.56 18.35 -12.71
N TYR A 91 36.37 18.81 -11.76
CA TYR A 91 36.31 18.34 -10.37
C TYR A 91 35.04 18.84 -9.70
N GLN A 92 34.74 20.15 -9.80
CA GLN A 92 33.52 20.73 -9.27
C GLN A 92 32.27 20.12 -9.91
N ARG A 93 32.32 19.80 -11.20
CA ARG A 93 31.23 19.10 -11.90
C ARG A 93 31.03 17.67 -11.38
N ALA A 94 32.10 16.93 -11.11
CA ALA A 94 32.03 15.60 -10.50
C ALA A 94 31.48 15.67 -9.06
N HIS A 95 31.93 16.66 -8.28
CA HIS A 95 31.43 16.94 -6.92
C HIS A 95 29.93 17.24 -6.91
N ALA A 96 29.46 18.07 -7.85
CA ALA A 96 28.04 18.36 -8.00
C ALA A 96 27.20 17.11 -8.31
N ARG A 97 27.70 16.25 -9.20
CA ARG A 97 27.04 14.97 -9.53
C ARG A 97 27.00 14.02 -8.34
N PHE A 98 28.09 13.94 -7.58
CA PHE A 98 28.16 13.11 -6.37
C PHE A 98 27.07 13.48 -5.36
N TRP A 99 26.88 14.77 -5.08
CA TRP A 99 25.91 15.18 -4.07
C TRP A 99 24.46 14.91 -4.45
N VAL A 100 24.13 15.09 -5.73
CA VAL A 100 22.79 14.75 -6.23
C VAL A 100 22.57 13.24 -6.19
N ASP A 101 23.56 12.44 -6.62
CA ASP A 101 23.50 10.98 -6.54
C ASP A 101 23.36 10.49 -5.09
N HIS A 102 24.15 11.05 -4.17
CA HIS A 102 24.09 10.74 -2.75
C HIS A 102 22.70 11.03 -2.17
N PHE A 103 22.10 12.17 -2.52
CA PHE A 103 20.74 12.47 -2.08
C PHE A 103 19.71 11.48 -2.65
N ASP A 104 19.73 11.24 -3.96
CA ASP A 104 18.75 10.38 -4.65
C ASP A 104 18.83 8.92 -4.21
N ASN A 105 20.04 8.40 -4.01
CA ASN A 105 20.26 6.98 -3.72
C ASN A 105 20.37 6.66 -2.23
N LYS A 106 20.61 7.65 -1.36
CA LYS A 106 20.77 7.42 0.08
C LYS A 106 19.71 8.16 0.89
N ILE A 107 19.64 9.49 0.79
CA ILE A 107 18.85 10.30 1.71
C ILE A 107 17.34 10.21 1.40
N PHE A 108 16.94 10.38 0.13
CA PHE A 108 15.52 10.36 -0.22
C PHE A 108 14.83 9.00 0.04
N PRO A 109 15.46 7.83 -0.27
CA PRO A 109 14.88 6.53 0.08
C PRO A 109 14.71 6.33 1.60
N ILE A 110 15.58 6.91 2.42
CA ILE A 110 15.42 6.93 3.88
C ILE A 110 14.23 7.81 4.27
N ALA A 111 14.11 9.01 3.68
CA ALA A 111 12.98 9.90 3.91
C ALA A 111 11.63 9.23 3.58
N ALA A 112 11.58 8.47 2.48
CA ALA A 112 10.39 7.75 2.06
C ALA A 112 9.85 6.75 3.08
N LYS A 113 10.73 6.17 3.91
CA LYS A 113 10.33 5.27 4.99
C LYS A 113 9.45 5.96 6.05
N LEU A 114 9.43 7.29 6.13
CA LEU A 114 8.54 8.02 7.05
C LEU A 114 7.04 7.81 6.73
N TRP A 115 6.69 7.57 5.46
CA TRP A 115 5.32 7.28 5.03
C TRP A 115 5.08 5.82 4.63
N THR A 116 6.12 5.06 4.28
CA THR A 116 5.98 3.64 3.87
C THR A 116 6.21 2.62 5.00
N THR A 117 6.66 3.06 6.18
CA THR A 117 6.95 2.15 7.32
C THR A 117 6.29 2.62 8.63
N LYS A 118 6.27 1.73 9.64
CA LYS A 118 5.67 1.97 10.97
C LYS A 118 6.63 1.52 12.07
N GLY A 119 6.36 1.92 13.32
CA GLY A 119 7.07 1.43 14.51
C GLY A 119 8.57 1.74 14.51
N GLU A 120 9.38 0.80 15.00
CA GLU A 120 10.84 0.96 15.15
C GLU A 120 11.55 1.30 13.84
N THR A 121 11.13 0.72 12.71
CA THR A 121 11.72 1.00 11.39
C THR A 121 11.56 2.46 11.00
N LYS A 122 10.40 3.06 11.31
CA LYS A 122 10.13 4.47 11.04
C LYS A 122 10.98 5.38 11.93
N GLU A 123 11.13 5.06 13.21
CA GLU A 123 11.98 5.82 14.14
C GLU A 123 13.47 5.75 13.75
N ALA A 124 13.95 4.59 13.31
CA ALA A 124 15.29 4.46 12.76
C ALA A 124 15.47 5.32 11.50
N ALA A 125 14.52 5.26 10.55
CA ALA A 125 14.57 6.08 9.35
C ALA A 125 14.53 7.59 9.63
N LYS A 126 13.77 8.03 10.64
CA LYS A 126 13.78 9.41 11.10
C LYS A 126 15.18 9.85 11.55
N LYS A 127 15.85 9.03 12.38
CA LYS A 127 17.20 9.33 12.86
C LYS A 127 18.18 9.43 11.69
N ASP A 128 18.17 8.44 10.80
CA ASP A 128 19.05 8.38 9.65
C ASP A 128 18.79 9.55 8.67
N LEU A 129 17.53 9.96 8.50
CA LEU A 129 17.16 11.13 7.69
C LEU A 129 17.78 12.41 8.26
N ILE A 130 17.64 12.65 9.56
CA ILE A 130 18.20 13.83 10.23
C ILE A 130 19.73 13.86 10.06
N GLU A 131 20.40 12.72 10.23
CA GLU A 131 21.85 12.61 10.03
C GLU A 131 22.24 12.90 8.57
N GLY A 132 21.53 12.35 7.59
CA GLY A 132 21.76 12.64 6.17
C GLY A 132 21.55 14.11 5.80
N LEU A 133 20.52 14.75 6.35
CA LEU A 133 20.26 16.17 6.15
C LEU A 133 21.33 17.05 6.77
N LYS A 134 21.88 16.70 7.95
CA LYS A 134 23.01 17.41 8.56
C LYS A 134 24.29 17.32 7.72
N VAL A 135 24.50 16.21 7.01
CA VAL A 135 25.62 16.07 6.07
C VAL A 135 25.45 17.04 4.89
N LEU A 136 24.24 17.16 4.33
CA LEU A 136 23.95 18.16 3.29
C LEU A 136 24.09 19.59 3.79
N GLU A 137 23.65 19.87 5.01
CA GLU A 137 23.79 21.19 5.62
C GLU A 137 25.27 21.58 5.80
N LYS A 138 26.12 20.62 6.19
CA LYS A 138 27.56 20.83 6.27
C LYS A 138 28.16 21.11 4.90
N GLU A 139 27.73 20.41 3.86
CA GLU A 139 28.15 20.67 2.48
C GLU A 139 27.73 22.06 2.03
N LEU A 140 26.49 22.50 2.32
CA LEU A 140 26.04 23.86 2.03
C LEU A 140 26.97 24.89 2.69
N GLY A 141 27.30 24.67 3.97
CA GLY A 141 28.19 25.55 4.73
C GLY A 141 27.56 26.92 4.92
N ASP A 142 28.26 27.98 4.50
CA ASP A 142 27.76 29.36 4.53
C ASP A 142 27.40 29.90 3.13
N LYS A 143 27.42 29.02 2.12
CA LYS A 143 27.11 29.42 0.75
C LYS A 143 25.62 29.76 0.62
N PRO A 144 25.24 30.76 -0.18
CA PRO A 144 23.83 31.09 -0.40
C PRO A 144 23.09 30.02 -1.23
N TYR A 145 23.81 29.29 -2.08
CA TYR A 145 23.37 28.13 -2.85
C TYR A 145 24.45 27.05 -2.79
N PHE A 146 24.10 25.79 -3.05
CA PHE A 146 25.10 24.74 -3.24
C PHE A 146 25.99 25.03 -4.45
N GLY A 147 25.45 25.68 -5.49
CA GLY A 147 26.20 26.21 -6.62
C GLY A 147 27.12 27.41 -6.31
N GLY A 148 27.24 27.84 -5.06
CA GLY A 148 27.99 29.04 -4.67
C GLY A 148 27.09 30.26 -4.67
N GLU A 149 27.42 31.27 -5.48
CA GLU A 149 26.68 32.55 -5.54
C GLU A 149 25.37 32.48 -6.33
N SER A 150 25.20 31.46 -7.16
CA SER A 150 24.00 31.25 -7.98
C SER A 150 23.45 29.84 -7.84
N LEU A 151 22.16 29.70 -8.18
CA LEU A 151 21.47 28.41 -8.27
C LEU A 151 22.23 27.48 -9.22
N GLY A 152 22.63 26.30 -8.75
CA GLY A 152 23.38 25.31 -9.52
C GLY A 152 22.74 23.93 -9.53
N TYR A 153 23.48 22.96 -10.06
CA TYR A 153 23.03 21.58 -10.27
C TYR A 153 22.55 20.88 -9.00
N ILE A 154 23.30 21.03 -7.91
CA ILE A 154 22.93 20.46 -6.60
C ILE A 154 21.64 21.12 -6.09
N ASP A 155 21.51 22.45 -6.24
CA ASP A 155 20.29 23.16 -5.84
C ASP A 155 19.07 22.65 -6.61
N LEU A 156 19.18 22.51 -7.93
CA LEU A 156 18.12 21.94 -8.76
C LEU A 156 17.76 20.52 -8.34
N GLY A 157 18.75 19.72 -7.97
CA GLY A 157 18.54 18.36 -7.45
C GLY A 157 17.72 18.36 -6.16
N LEU A 158 17.99 19.27 -5.23
CA LEU A 158 17.45 19.24 -3.87
C LEU A 158 16.20 20.10 -3.68
N ILE A 159 16.11 21.27 -4.33
CA ILE A 159 15.06 22.27 -4.03
C ILE A 159 13.64 21.75 -4.20
N PRO A 160 13.32 20.85 -5.15
CA PRO A 160 11.97 20.29 -5.21
C PRO A 160 11.55 19.56 -3.94
N PHE A 161 12.50 18.96 -3.21
CA PHE A 161 12.24 18.23 -1.97
C PHE A 161 12.08 19.14 -0.75
N TYR A 162 12.34 20.45 -0.89
CA TYR A 162 11.96 21.43 0.13
C TYR A 162 10.44 21.40 0.38
N THR A 163 9.63 21.16 -0.65
CA THR A 163 8.17 20.99 -0.53
C THR A 163 7.78 19.83 0.40
N PHE A 164 8.64 18.81 0.52
CA PHE A 164 8.44 17.66 1.39
C PHE A 164 8.83 17.92 2.85
N PHE A 165 9.44 19.06 3.19
CA PHE A 165 9.88 19.32 4.57
C PHE A 165 8.70 19.27 5.55
N HIS A 166 7.55 19.84 5.19
CA HIS A 166 6.33 19.74 6.01
C HIS A 166 5.88 18.27 6.20
N THR A 167 6.04 17.43 5.17
CA THR A 167 5.75 15.99 5.26
C THR A 167 6.73 15.29 6.20
N PHE A 168 8.03 15.61 6.11
CA PHE A 168 9.04 15.04 6.99
C PHE A 168 8.81 15.43 8.45
N GLU A 169 8.50 16.70 8.72
CA GLU A 169 8.21 17.21 10.06
C GLU A 169 6.95 16.55 10.63
N SER A 170 5.87 16.53 9.86
CA SER A 170 4.57 15.99 10.29
C SER A 170 4.61 14.49 10.52
N LEU A 171 5.22 13.72 9.60
CA LEU A 171 5.28 12.26 9.72
C LEU A 171 6.41 11.79 10.62
N GLY A 172 7.55 12.47 10.63
CA GLY A 172 8.71 12.14 11.47
C GLY A 172 8.65 12.72 12.88
N ASN A 173 7.72 13.63 13.18
CA ASN A 173 7.61 14.32 14.46
C ASN A 173 8.95 14.91 14.93
N PHE A 174 9.56 15.73 14.07
CA PHE A 174 10.74 16.55 14.35
C PHE A 174 10.62 17.89 13.63
N SER A 175 11.56 18.81 13.88
CA SER A 175 11.56 20.14 13.25
C SER A 175 12.80 20.33 12.40
N MET A 176 12.61 20.61 11.12
CA MET A 176 13.68 20.95 10.18
C MET A 176 14.41 22.22 10.60
N ALA A 177 13.68 23.21 11.13
CA ALA A 177 14.30 24.46 11.60
C ALA A 177 15.20 24.27 12.82
N LYS A 178 14.98 23.22 13.63
CA LYS A 178 15.84 22.89 14.78
C LYS A 178 17.03 22.03 14.38
N GLU A 179 16.81 21.04 13.52
CA GLU A 179 17.84 20.06 13.14
C GLU A 179 18.76 20.58 12.03
N CYS A 180 18.21 21.31 11.06
CA CYS A 180 18.90 21.80 9.86
C CYS A 180 18.48 23.24 9.47
N PRO A 181 18.74 24.26 10.32
CA PRO A 181 18.31 25.64 10.09
C PRO A 181 18.82 26.26 8.78
N LYS A 182 20.06 26.00 8.37
CA LYS A 182 20.63 26.57 7.14
C LYS A 182 20.00 25.97 5.89
N LEU A 183 19.60 24.68 5.92
CA LEU A 183 18.82 24.11 4.83
C LEU A 183 17.43 24.76 4.72
N VAL A 184 16.79 25.08 5.84
CA VAL A 184 15.52 25.81 5.81
C VAL A 184 15.70 27.21 5.23
N GLU A 185 16.76 27.93 5.61
CA GLU A 185 17.08 29.25 5.06
C GLU A 185 17.41 29.19 3.57
N TRP A 186 18.20 28.21 3.14
CA TRP A 186 18.50 27.95 1.73
C TRP A 186 17.23 27.67 0.92
N GLY A 187 16.32 26.84 1.43
CA GLY A 187 15.05 26.55 0.76
C GLY A 187 14.18 27.79 0.58
N LYS A 188 14.08 28.63 1.63
CA LYS A 188 13.40 29.93 1.56
C LYS A 188 14.05 30.85 0.52
N LYS A 189 15.38 30.95 0.51
CA LYS A 189 16.13 31.78 -0.44
C LYS A 189 15.91 31.32 -1.88
N CYS A 190 16.01 30.02 -2.14
CA CYS A 190 15.72 29.47 -3.47
C CYS A 190 14.27 29.76 -3.90
N SER A 191 13.32 29.67 -2.97
CA SER A 191 11.89 29.94 -3.22
C SER A 191 11.57 31.41 -3.49
N GLN A 192 12.50 32.34 -3.26
CA GLN A 192 12.34 33.75 -3.67
C GLN A 192 12.61 33.95 -5.17
N LYS A 193 13.29 33.00 -5.82
CA LYS A 193 13.57 33.05 -7.25
C LYS A 193 12.33 32.64 -8.04
N GLU A 194 11.90 33.47 -8.98
CA GLU A 194 10.65 33.29 -9.73
C GLU A 194 10.56 31.95 -10.48
N THR A 195 11.66 31.49 -11.06
CA THR A 195 11.77 30.19 -11.76
C THR A 195 11.52 29.00 -10.84
N VAL A 196 11.93 29.12 -9.57
CA VAL A 196 11.73 28.11 -8.54
C VAL A 196 10.31 28.19 -8.01
N SER A 197 9.85 29.36 -7.55
CA SER A 197 8.54 29.51 -6.93
C SER A 197 7.37 29.14 -7.85
N LYS A 198 7.47 29.44 -9.15
CA LYS A 198 6.46 29.02 -10.14
C LYS A 198 6.47 27.52 -10.45
N SER A 199 7.56 26.83 -10.13
CA SER A 199 7.72 25.40 -10.43
C SER A 199 7.39 24.49 -9.26
N LEU A 200 7.54 24.98 -8.02
CA LEU A 200 7.29 24.21 -6.80
C LEU A 200 5.79 23.97 -6.58
N CYS A 201 5.48 22.81 -6.00
CA CYS A 201 4.15 22.51 -5.48
C CYS A 201 4.00 23.05 -4.05
N ASP A 202 2.76 23.28 -3.62
CA ASP A 202 2.47 23.67 -2.25
C ASP A 202 2.82 22.55 -1.25
N HIS A 203 3.40 22.92 -0.11
CA HIS A 203 3.86 21.97 0.91
C HIS A 203 2.70 21.14 1.50
N ASN A 204 1.53 21.75 1.71
CA ASN A 204 0.36 21.04 2.23
C ASN A 204 -0.19 20.10 1.16
N LYS A 205 -0.19 20.52 -0.10
CA LYS A 205 -0.66 19.66 -1.19
C LYS A 205 0.19 18.41 -1.34
N VAL A 206 1.51 18.52 -1.22
CA VAL A 206 2.41 17.36 -1.20
C VAL A 206 2.10 16.45 -0.01
N TYR A 207 1.90 17.01 1.18
CA TYR A 207 1.55 16.24 2.36
C TYR A 207 0.20 15.51 2.22
N GLU A 208 -0.82 16.15 1.68
CA GLU A 208 -2.13 15.54 1.38
C GLU A 208 -1.99 14.34 0.44
N ILE A 209 -1.23 14.48 -0.65
CA ILE A 209 -0.99 13.38 -1.60
C ILE A 209 -0.27 12.22 -0.92
N ILE A 210 0.70 12.49 -0.05
CA ILE A 210 1.39 11.44 0.71
C ILE A 210 0.45 10.76 1.71
N LEU A 211 -0.49 11.49 2.31
CA LEU A 211 -1.52 10.90 3.15
C LEU A 211 -2.51 10.04 2.34
N GLU A 212 -2.91 10.47 1.15
CA GLU A 212 -3.72 9.68 0.22
C GLU A 212 -3.00 8.41 -0.21
N PHE A 213 -1.72 8.52 -0.58
CA PHE A 213 -0.87 7.38 -0.91
C PHE A 213 -0.75 6.40 0.27
N ARG A 214 -0.60 6.91 1.49
CA ARG A 214 -0.58 6.09 2.70
C ARG A 214 -1.92 5.40 2.97
N LYS A 215 -3.06 6.02 2.59
CA LYS A 215 -4.39 5.39 2.68
C LYS A 215 -4.58 4.32 1.61
N SER A 216 -4.07 4.54 0.39
CA SER A 216 -4.14 3.53 -0.69
C SER A 216 -3.22 2.34 -0.43
N GLU A 217 -2.03 2.56 0.15
CA GLU A 217 -1.16 1.47 0.61
C GLU A 217 -1.61 0.86 1.94
N SER A 218 -2.52 1.49 2.70
CA SER A 218 -2.89 0.94 4.01
C SER A 218 -3.92 -0.17 3.96
N ASP A 219 -4.80 -0.29 2.96
CA ASP A 219 -5.94 -1.21 3.06
C ASP A 219 -6.55 -1.66 1.72
N GLU A 220 -5.76 -1.89 0.65
CA GLU A 220 -6.33 -2.64 -0.49
C GLU A 220 -6.49 -4.11 -0.08
N LEU A 221 -7.69 -4.44 0.38
CA LEU A 221 -8.11 -5.79 0.71
C LEU A 221 -9.08 -6.27 -0.35
N VAL A 222 -8.67 -7.27 -1.12
CA VAL A 222 -9.54 -8.00 -2.03
C VAL A 222 -9.68 -9.43 -1.51
N LEU A 223 -10.91 -9.88 -1.31
CA LEU A 223 -11.20 -11.24 -0.89
C LEU A 223 -11.78 -12.02 -2.08
N LEU A 224 -11.05 -13.02 -2.57
CA LEU A 224 -11.56 -14.00 -3.52
C LEU A 224 -12.36 -15.06 -2.74
N ASP A 225 -13.64 -15.19 -3.03
CA ASP A 225 -14.61 -15.85 -2.15
C ASP A 225 -15.79 -16.44 -2.94
N LEU A 226 -16.54 -17.34 -2.32
CA LEU A 226 -17.88 -17.74 -2.71
C LEU A 226 -18.80 -17.56 -1.49
N SER A 227 -19.91 -16.86 -1.65
CA SER A 227 -20.86 -16.56 -0.56
C SER A 227 -21.22 -17.78 0.31
N ALA A 228 -21.39 -18.96 -0.31
CA ALA A 228 -21.71 -20.23 0.35
C ALA A 228 -20.53 -20.93 1.06
N SER A 229 -19.29 -20.46 0.90
CA SER A 229 -18.09 -21.13 1.44
C SER A 229 -17.95 -20.93 2.96
N PRO A 230 -17.87 -22.02 3.76
CA PRO A 230 -17.66 -21.91 5.20
C PRO A 230 -16.24 -21.43 5.55
N PHE A 231 -15.25 -21.73 4.70
CA PHE A 231 -13.87 -21.28 4.89
C PHE A 231 -13.73 -19.78 4.65
N ALA A 232 -14.40 -19.27 3.63
CA ALA A 232 -14.39 -17.84 3.36
C ALA A 232 -15.26 -17.04 4.34
N ALA A 233 -16.32 -17.66 4.89
CA ALA A 233 -17.08 -17.07 5.99
C ALA A 233 -16.20 -16.74 7.20
N ARG A 234 -15.21 -17.58 7.55
CA ARG A 234 -14.24 -17.28 8.63
C ARG A 234 -13.50 -15.96 8.37
N VAL A 235 -13.07 -15.76 7.14
CA VAL A 235 -12.34 -14.54 6.73
C VAL A 235 -13.26 -13.33 6.78
N ARG A 236 -14.50 -13.44 6.26
CA ARG A 236 -15.49 -12.35 6.33
C ARG A 236 -15.82 -11.94 7.77
N ILE A 237 -15.95 -12.92 8.68
CA ILE A 237 -16.16 -12.66 10.11
C ILE A 237 -14.96 -11.92 10.69
N ALA A 238 -13.74 -12.42 10.49
CA ALA A 238 -12.53 -11.77 11.00
C ALA A 238 -12.38 -10.33 10.47
N LEU A 239 -12.66 -10.09 9.19
CA LEU A 239 -12.66 -8.75 8.61
C LEU A 239 -13.74 -7.85 9.25
N ALA A 240 -14.94 -8.38 9.48
CA ALA A 240 -16.04 -7.65 10.10
C ALA A 240 -15.77 -7.30 11.58
N GLU A 241 -15.23 -8.24 12.36
CA GLU A 241 -14.83 -8.04 13.77
C GLU A 241 -13.75 -6.95 13.91
N LYS A 242 -12.89 -6.81 12.88
CA LYS A 242 -11.86 -5.77 12.80
C LYS A 242 -12.36 -4.46 12.16
N GLY A 243 -13.62 -4.39 11.72
CA GLY A 243 -14.18 -3.22 11.04
C GLY A 243 -13.53 -2.90 9.69
N LEU A 244 -12.93 -3.90 9.03
CA LEU A 244 -12.16 -3.70 7.80
C LEU A 244 -13.08 -3.66 6.58
N LYS A 245 -12.84 -2.67 5.71
CA LYS A 245 -13.47 -2.59 4.39
C LYS A 245 -12.63 -3.39 3.40
N TYR A 246 -13.30 -4.18 2.56
CA TYR A 246 -12.66 -4.99 1.54
C TYR A 246 -13.55 -5.07 0.30
N GLU A 247 -12.93 -5.28 -0.87
CA GLU A 247 -13.61 -5.68 -2.10
C GLU A 247 -13.83 -7.19 -2.08
N SER A 248 -15.07 -7.66 -2.23
CA SER A 248 -15.36 -9.08 -2.41
C SER A 248 -15.45 -9.41 -3.88
N ARG A 249 -14.69 -10.39 -4.36
CA ARG A 249 -14.78 -10.93 -5.72
C ARG A 249 -15.26 -12.38 -5.66
N GLU A 250 -16.45 -12.61 -6.20
CA GLU A 250 -17.06 -13.94 -6.19
C GLU A 250 -16.41 -14.85 -7.25
N GLU A 251 -16.01 -16.05 -6.84
CA GLU A 251 -15.33 -17.05 -7.66
C GLU A 251 -16.26 -18.19 -8.03
N ASP A 252 -16.21 -18.61 -9.31
CA ASP A 252 -16.84 -19.84 -9.78
C ASP A 252 -15.89 -21.03 -9.58
N LEU A 253 -16.25 -21.96 -8.70
CA LEU A 253 -15.41 -23.13 -8.41
C LEU A 253 -15.33 -24.14 -9.56
N SER A 254 -16.29 -24.10 -10.49
CA SER A 254 -16.30 -24.93 -11.69
C SER A 254 -15.42 -24.35 -12.80
N ASN A 255 -15.27 -23.02 -12.82
CA ASN A 255 -14.47 -22.28 -13.79
C ASN A 255 -13.66 -21.17 -13.10
N LYS A 256 -12.57 -21.58 -12.46
CA LYS A 256 -11.72 -20.73 -11.62
C LYS A 256 -11.09 -19.58 -12.40
N SER A 257 -11.11 -18.38 -11.85
CA SER A 257 -10.56 -17.21 -12.52
C SER A 257 -9.03 -17.31 -12.71
N PRO A 258 -8.45 -16.67 -13.75
CA PRO A 258 -7.00 -16.56 -13.88
C PRO A 258 -6.35 -15.90 -12.66
N LEU A 259 -7.06 -14.96 -12.01
CA LEU A 259 -6.60 -14.29 -10.81
C LEU A 259 -6.46 -15.27 -9.63
N LEU A 260 -7.44 -16.14 -9.40
CA LEU A 260 -7.35 -17.17 -8.36
C LEU A 260 -6.18 -18.12 -8.62
N LEU A 261 -5.99 -18.53 -9.87
CA LEU A 261 -4.91 -19.43 -10.26
C LEU A 261 -3.52 -18.80 -10.11
N ASP A 262 -3.40 -17.48 -10.34
CA ASP A 262 -2.17 -16.72 -10.14
C ASP A 262 -1.88 -16.46 -8.66
N MET A 263 -2.92 -16.10 -7.88
CA MET A 263 -2.79 -15.75 -6.47
C MET A 263 -2.66 -16.96 -5.53
N ASN A 264 -3.21 -18.12 -5.90
CA ASN A 264 -3.04 -19.39 -5.19
C ASN A 264 -2.63 -20.51 -6.17
N PRO A 265 -1.39 -20.51 -6.68
CA PRO A 265 -0.97 -21.46 -7.71
C PRO A 265 -0.82 -22.89 -7.19
N ILE A 266 -0.69 -23.07 -5.87
CA ILE A 266 -0.50 -24.37 -5.21
C ILE A 266 -1.84 -25.08 -5.07
N ASN A 267 -2.75 -24.53 -4.25
CA ASN A 267 -4.01 -25.19 -3.91
C ASN A 267 -5.14 -24.80 -4.85
N LYS A 268 -5.04 -23.62 -5.50
CA LYS A 268 -6.05 -23.12 -6.45
C LYS A 268 -7.45 -23.08 -5.84
N GLN A 269 -7.53 -22.78 -4.55
CA GLN A 269 -8.74 -22.81 -3.74
C GLN A 269 -8.98 -21.46 -3.07
N ILE A 270 -10.25 -21.19 -2.78
CA ILE A 270 -10.70 -20.05 -1.98
C ILE A 270 -10.81 -20.46 -0.49
N PRO A 271 -10.80 -19.50 0.45
CA PRO A 271 -10.58 -18.07 0.27
C PRO A 271 -9.12 -17.71 -0.03
N VAL A 272 -8.94 -16.62 -0.78
CA VAL A 272 -7.64 -15.92 -0.89
C VAL A 272 -7.85 -14.46 -0.52
N LEU A 273 -7.14 -14.01 0.52
CA LEU A 273 -7.09 -12.59 0.85
C LEU A 273 -5.89 -11.97 0.15
N ILE A 274 -6.13 -11.05 -0.76
CA ILE A 274 -5.09 -10.24 -1.40
C ILE A 274 -5.01 -8.96 -0.61
N HIS A 275 -3.87 -8.74 0.05
CA HIS A 275 -3.58 -7.51 0.76
C HIS A 275 -2.45 -6.78 0.05
N ASN A 276 -2.75 -5.63 -0.56
CA ASN A 276 -1.80 -4.82 -1.33
C ASN A 276 -1.05 -5.66 -2.39
N GLY A 277 -1.82 -6.39 -3.21
CA GLY A 277 -1.32 -7.27 -4.26
C GLY A 277 -0.60 -8.55 -3.79
N ARG A 278 -0.48 -8.79 -2.48
CA ARG A 278 0.14 -10.00 -1.93
C ARG A 278 -0.93 -10.99 -1.48
N PRO A 279 -0.91 -12.24 -1.98
CA PRO A 279 -1.90 -13.23 -1.58
C PRO A 279 -1.56 -13.88 -0.24
N ILE A 280 -2.58 -14.06 0.60
CA ILE A 280 -2.58 -14.92 1.78
C ILE A 280 -3.64 -16.00 1.51
N CYS A 281 -3.20 -17.25 1.54
CA CYS A 281 -4.04 -18.42 1.29
C CYS A 281 -4.35 -19.14 2.61
N GLU A 282 -5.33 -20.04 2.58
CA GLU A 282 -5.84 -20.80 3.73
C GLU A 282 -6.61 -19.97 4.75
N SER A 283 -7.88 -20.32 4.96
CA SER A 283 -8.79 -19.54 5.83
C SER A 283 -8.24 -19.25 7.22
N MET A 284 -7.63 -20.23 7.91
CA MET A 284 -7.09 -20.03 9.26
C MET A 284 -5.74 -19.29 9.29
N ILE A 285 -4.97 -19.31 8.20
CA ILE A 285 -3.76 -18.49 8.07
C ILE A 285 -4.18 -17.05 7.80
N ILE A 286 -5.17 -16.84 6.95
CA ILE A 286 -5.76 -15.51 6.67
C ILE A 286 -6.33 -14.90 7.95
N VAL A 287 -7.10 -15.63 8.75
CA VAL A 287 -7.65 -15.13 10.02
C VAL A 287 -6.54 -14.75 11.00
N GLN A 288 -5.48 -15.57 11.12
CA GLN A 288 -4.32 -15.24 11.95
C GLN A 288 -3.60 -13.99 11.45
N TYR A 289 -3.41 -13.88 10.13
CA TYR A 289 -2.82 -12.70 9.52
C TYR A 289 -3.64 -11.43 9.83
N ILE A 290 -4.96 -11.52 9.71
CA ILE A 290 -5.87 -10.41 10.06
C ILE A 290 -5.71 -10.03 11.54
N ASP A 291 -5.67 -11.02 12.43
CA ASP A 291 -5.55 -10.75 13.86
C ASP A 291 -4.20 -10.13 14.25
N GLU A 292 -3.11 -10.62 13.64
CA GLU A 292 -1.75 -10.14 13.90
C GLU A 292 -1.49 -8.76 13.28
N PHE A 293 -1.96 -8.50 12.06
CA PHE A 293 -1.74 -7.25 11.35
C PHE A 293 -2.62 -6.11 11.89
N TRP A 294 -3.90 -6.39 12.17
CA TRP A 294 -4.83 -5.45 12.81
C TRP A 294 -5.01 -5.79 14.30
N ASN A 295 -3.90 -5.89 15.04
CA ASN A 295 -3.84 -6.27 16.45
C ASN A 295 -4.32 -5.18 17.45
N HIS A 296 -4.66 -3.99 16.96
CA HIS A 296 -5.03 -2.83 17.78
C HIS A 296 -6.53 -2.74 18.07
N GLN A 297 -7.35 -3.59 17.45
CA GLN A 297 -8.80 -3.67 17.63
C GLN A 297 -9.21 -5.14 17.79
N SER A 298 -10.04 -5.44 18.80
CA SER A 298 -10.71 -6.74 19.01
C SER A 298 -9.81 -7.98 18.72
N PRO A 299 -8.90 -8.37 19.63
CA PRO A 299 -8.04 -9.53 19.41
C PRO A 299 -8.86 -10.83 19.32
N LEU A 300 -8.69 -11.58 18.23
CA LEU A 300 -9.37 -12.85 17.99
C LEU A 300 -8.68 -14.00 18.74
N LEU A 301 -7.36 -13.92 18.90
CA LEU A 301 -6.58 -14.87 19.68
C LEU A 301 -6.19 -14.33 21.07
N PRO A 302 -6.10 -15.21 22.08
CA PRO A 302 -5.58 -14.83 23.40
C PRO A 302 -4.15 -14.27 23.34
N SER A 303 -3.86 -13.29 24.18
CA SER A 303 -2.52 -12.71 24.33
C SER A 303 -1.55 -13.67 25.05
N ASP A 304 -2.04 -14.51 25.97
CA ASP A 304 -1.23 -15.51 26.66
C ASP A 304 -0.75 -16.62 25.69
N PRO A 305 0.55 -16.96 25.66
CA PRO A 305 1.09 -17.95 24.73
C PRO A 305 0.47 -19.35 24.86
N TYR A 306 0.16 -19.79 26.08
CA TYR A 306 -0.44 -21.12 26.31
C TYR A 306 -1.88 -21.15 25.82
N GLN A 307 -2.69 -20.14 26.17
CA GLN A 307 -4.07 -20.03 25.70
C GLN A 307 -4.14 -19.89 24.18
N ARG A 308 -3.21 -19.14 23.57
CA ARG A 308 -3.09 -19.03 22.12
C ARG A 308 -2.77 -20.36 21.44
N ALA A 309 -1.84 -21.13 22.01
CA ALA A 309 -1.52 -22.47 21.52
C ALA A 309 -2.71 -23.43 21.67
N HIS A 310 -3.46 -23.32 22.77
CA HIS A 310 -4.67 -24.10 23.01
C HIS A 310 -5.79 -23.78 22.00
N ALA A 311 -6.02 -22.51 21.70
CA ALA A 311 -6.98 -22.08 20.67
C ALA A 311 -6.58 -22.60 19.28
N ARG A 312 -5.29 -22.51 18.92
CA ARG A 312 -4.75 -23.06 17.67
C ARG A 312 -4.93 -24.58 17.56
N PHE A 313 -4.71 -25.31 18.64
CA PHE A 313 -4.92 -26.77 18.68
C PHE A 313 -6.38 -27.13 18.36
N TRP A 314 -7.34 -26.44 18.97
CA TRP A 314 -8.76 -26.73 18.72
C TRP A 314 -9.19 -26.38 17.30
N ALA A 315 -8.70 -25.26 16.74
CA ALA A 315 -8.94 -24.92 15.35
C ALA A 315 -8.41 -26.02 14.39
N ASP A 316 -7.17 -26.49 14.61
CA ASP A 316 -6.57 -27.57 13.82
C ASP A 316 -7.33 -28.90 13.96
N TYR A 317 -7.79 -29.23 15.18
CA TYR A 317 -8.60 -30.42 15.44
C TYR A 317 -9.92 -30.37 14.67
N ILE A 318 -10.63 -29.24 14.69
CA ILE A 318 -11.90 -29.07 13.96
C ILE A 318 -11.66 -29.27 12.46
N ASP A 319 -10.62 -28.63 11.91
CA ASP A 319 -10.29 -28.75 10.49
C ASP A 319 -9.98 -30.20 10.09
N LYS A 320 -9.09 -30.88 10.81
CA LYS A 320 -8.62 -32.23 10.43
C LYS A 320 -9.55 -33.37 10.83
N LYS A 321 -10.26 -33.26 11.96
CA LYS A 321 -11.03 -34.39 12.52
C LYS A 321 -12.52 -34.29 12.27
N ILE A 322 -13.02 -33.08 12.09
CA ILE A 322 -14.45 -32.84 11.85
C ILE A 322 -14.67 -32.52 10.38
N LEU A 323 -14.00 -31.49 9.85
CA LEU A 323 -14.26 -31.04 8.48
C LEU A 323 -13.65 -31.98 7.44
N GLU A 324 -12.34 -32.26 7.51
CA GLU A 324 -11.66 -33.14 6.53
C GLU A 324 -12.28 -34.55 6.50
N LYS A 325 -12.68 -35.09 7.65
CA LYS A 325 -13.32 -36.40 7.73
C LYS A 325 -14.71 -36.45 7.08
N GLU A 326 -15.48 -35.36 7.17
CA GLU A 326 -16.86 -35.29 6.68
C GLU A 326 -16.93 -34.72 5.24
N LEU A 327 -16.02 -33.82 4.82
CA LEU A 327 -15.90 -33.29 3.46
C LEU A 327 -14.98 -34.10 2.54
N GLY A 328 -13.85 -34.61 3.03
CA GLY A 328 -12.76 -35.14 2.20
C GLY A 328 -12.15 -34.07 1.27
N GLU A 329 -11.78 -34.44 0.03
CA GLU A 329 -11.25 -33.51 -1.00
C GLU A 329 -12.32 -32.71 -1.77
N LYS A 330 -13.58 -32.75 -1.33
CA LYS A 330 -14.72 -32.18 -2.07
C LYS A 330 -14.88 -30.68 -1.82
N ALA A 331 -15.34 -29.96 -2.84
CA ALA A 331 -15.60 -28.51 -2.73
C ALA A 331 -16.84 -28.19 -1.87
N TYR A 332 -17.80 -29.10 -1.81
CA TYR A 332 -19.06 -29.02 -1.06
C TYR A 332 -19.35 -30.37 -0.37
N PHE A 333 -20.20 -30.39 0.65
CA PHE A 333 -20.73 -31.63 1.23
C PHE A 333 -21.53 -32.45 0.20
N GLY A 334 -22.09 -31.80 -0.82
CA GLY A 334 -22.70 -32.41 -1.99
C GLY A 334 -21.73 -33.00 -3.03
N GLY A 335 -20.41 -32.77 -2.90
CA GLY A 335 -19.40 -33.16 -3.91
C GLY A 335 -18.81 -31.95 -4.64
N ASP A 336 -18.75 -32.02 -5.97
CA ASP A 336 -18.22 -30.94 -6.82
C ASP A 336 -19.26 -29.83 -7.10
N SER A 337 -20.50 -30.01 -6.63
CA SER A 337 -21.60 -29.05 -6.77
C SER A 337 -22.35 -28.85 -5.45
N PHE A 338 -22.89 -27.64 -5.29
CA PHE A 338 -23.67 -27.26 -4.11
C PHE A 338 -24.93 -28.14 -4.00
N GLY A 339 -25.01 -28.93 -2.93
CA GLY A 339 -26.01 -29.98 -2.78
C GLY A 339 -26.96 -29.78 -1.60
N TYR A 340 -27.89 -30.72 -1.45
CA TYR A 340 -28.90 -30.69 -0.39
C TYR A 340 -28.31 -30.65 1.03
N ILE A 341 -27.14 -31.28 1.23
CA ILE A 341 -26.44 -31.27 2.52
C ILE A 341 -25.85 -29.89 2.80
N ASP A 342 -25.29 -29.23 1.78
CA ASP A 342 -24.83 -27.83 1.87
C ASP A 342 -25.99 -26.89 2.18
N LEU A 343 -27.11 -27.06 1.48
CA LEU A 343 -28.35 -26.30 1.69
C LEU A 343 -28.95 -26.53 3.09
N ALA A 344 -28.71 -27.71 3.69
CA ALA A 344 -29.14 -28.04 5.05
C ALA A 344 -28.16 -27.55 6.12
N LEU A 345 -26.85 -27.48 5.85
CA LEU A 345 -25.82 -27.05 6.78
C LEU A 345 -25.59 -25.53 6.77
N VAL A 346 -25.76 -24.86 5.63
CA VAL A 346 -25.68 -23.40 5.50
C VAL A 346 -26.53 -22.70 6.57
N PRO A 347 -27.82 -23.05 6.77
CA PRO A 347 -28.64 -22.49 7.85
C PRO A 347 -28.08 -22.72 9.24
N PHE A 348 -27.32 -23.80 9.50
CA PHE A 348 -26.67 -24.03 10.80
C PHE A 348 -25.40 -23.19 10.96
N CYS A 349 -24.62 -22.99 9.89
CA CYS A 349 -23.52 -22.02 9.88
C CYS A 349 -24.05 -20.60 10.09
N THR A 350 -25.17 -20.24 9.45
CA THR A 350 -25.90 -18.98 9.69
C THR A 350 -26.58 -18.96 11.07
N PHE A 351 -26.99 -20.10 11.62
CA PHE A 351 -27.56 -20.25 12.96
C PHE A 351 -26.49 -19.99 14.02
N PHE A 352 -25.27 -20.52 13.88
CA PHE A 352 -24.15 -20.17 14.77
C PHE A 352 -23.81 -18.67 14.68
N TYR A 353 -23.83 -18.10 13.47
CA TYR A 353 -23.64 -16.67 13.23
C TYR A 353 -24.72 -15.80 13.92
N THR A 354 -25.98 -16.23 13.91
CA THR A 354 -27.08 -15.51 14.59
C THR A 354 -27.14 -15.80 16.09
N PHE A 355 -26.69 -16.97 16.56
CA PHE A 355 -26.64 -17.31 17.98
C PHE A 355 -25.53 -16.55 18.72
N GLU A 356 -24.37 -16.31 18.09
CA GLU A 356 -23.31 -15.44 18.63
C GLU A 356 -23.73 -13.96 18.65
N MET A 357 -24.44 -13.47 17.63
CA MET A 357 -24.97 -12.10 17.64
C MET A 357 -26.09 -11.86 18.67
N LEU A 358 -26.75 -12.92 19.12
CA LEU A 358 -27.84 -12.85 20.11
C LEU A 358 -27.38 -12.95 21.57
N GLU A 359 -26.09 -13.19 21.85
CA GLU A 359 -25.54 -12.99 23.19
C GLU A 359 -25.31 -11.50 23.52
N THR A 360 -25.29 -10.64 22.49
CA THR A 360 -25.38 -9.19 22.66
C THR A 360 -26.81 -8.68 22.50
N SER A 361 -27.61 -8.88 23.56
CA SER A 361 -28.81 -8.12 23.95
C SER A 361 -30.18 -8.41 23.27
N VAL A 362 -31.13 -8.81 24.14
CA VAL A 362 -32.61 -8.65 24.08
C VAL A 362 -33.45 -9.57 23.17
N CYS A 363 -34.00 -10.64 23.78
CA CYS A 363 -35.41 -11.09 23.74
C CYS A 363 -35.61 -12.61 23.49
N GLN A 364 -35.54 -13.40 24.57
CA GLN A 364 -35.77 -14.86 24.58
C GLN A 364 -37.21 -15.32 24.27
N ARG A 365 -38.21 -14.44 24.16
CA ARG A 365 -39.62 -14.86 23.99
C ARG A 365 -40.08 -15.04 22.55
N CYS A 366 -39.50 -14.34 21.59
CA CYS A 366 -39.86 -14.50 20.17
C CYS A 366 -39.25 -15.76 19.54
N ALA A 367 -38.10 -16.23 20.04
CA ALA A 367 -37.41 -17.41 19.51
C ALA A 367 -38.12 -18.74 19.81
N LEU A 368 -38.96 -18.80 20.86
CA LEU A 368 -39.62 -20.04 21.31
C LEU A 368 -40.83 -20.45 20.44
N SER A 369 -41.52 -19.51 19.78
CA SER A 369 -42.70 -19.84 18.95
C SER A 369 -42.31 -20.38 17.57
N LEU A 370 -41.18 -19.95 17.02
CA LEU A 370 -40.57 -20.51 15.80
C LEU A 370 -39.99 -21.92 16.03
N TRP A 371 -39.75 -22.30 17.28
CA TRP A 371 -39.05 -23.54 17.64
C TRP A 371 -39.95 -24.77 17.78
N SER A 372 -41.25 -24.62 18.03
CA SER A 372 -42.18 -25.76 18.15
C SER A 372 -42.43 -26.47 16.82
N GLY A 373 -42.49 -25.72 15.71
CA GLY A 373 -42.71 -26.29 14.37
C GLY A 373 -41.48 -27.02 13.79
N VAL A 374 -40.27 -26.53 14.06
CA VAL A 374 -39.02 -27.09 13.51
C VAL A 374 -38.55 -28.32 14.29
N ARG A 375 -38.76 -28.35 15.61
CA ARG A 375 -38.45 -29.50 16.48
C ARG A 375 -39.24 -30.75 16.08
N ASP A 376 -40.51 -30.60 15.73
CA ASP A 376 -41.37 -31.72 15.32
C ASP A 376 -41.09 -32.20 13.89
N ALA A 377 -40.57 -31.32 13.02
CA ALA A 377 -40.11 -31.69 11.69
C ALA A 377 -38.77 -32.46 11.72
N CYS A 378 -37.81 -32.03 12.56
CA CYS A 378 -36.52 -32.69 12.71
C CYS A 378 -36.64 -34.09 13.33
N ARG A 379 -37.58 -34.28 14.27
CA ARG A 379 -37.79 -35.57 14.95
C ARG A 379 -38.32 -36.69 14.04
N ARG A 380 -38.95 -36.35 12.91
CA ARG A 380 -39.59 -37.32 12.00
C ARG A 380 -38.78 -37.68 10.75
N ARG A 381 -37.68 -36.96 10.43
CA ARG A 381 -36.98 -37.14 9.13
C ARG A 381 -35.45 -37.17 9.16
N LEU A 382 -34.79 -36.94 10.30
CA LEU A 382 -33.34 -37.10 10.42
C LEU A 382 -32.96 -38.55 10.77
N CYS A 383 -31.99 -39.11 10.05
CA CYS A 383 -31.44 -40.43 10.33
C CYS A 383 -30.91 -40.47 11.78
N PRO A 384 -31.37 -41.39 12.64
CA PRO A 384 -31.05 -41.42 14.08
C PRO A 384 -29.55 -41.43 14.40
N ARG A 385 -28.71 -41.87 13.45
CA ARG A 385 -27.25 -41.91 13.60
C ARG A 385 -26.61 -40.52 13.57
N LEU A 386 -27.09 -39.59 12.73
CA LEU A 386 -26.48 -38.25 12.61
C LEU A 386 -26.80 -37.38 13.84
N TYR A 387 -28.04 -37.49 14.34
CA TYR A 387 -28.47 -36.84 15.59
C TYR A 387 -27.71 -37.37 16.81
N ALA A 388 -27.45 -38.68 16.87
CA ALA A 388 -26.68 -39.29 17.95
C ALA A 388 -25.19 -38.92 17.92
N THR A 389 -24.61 -38.69 16.73
CA THR A 389 -23.22 -38.24 16.59
C THR A 389 -23.06 -36.81 17.09
N ILE A 390 -23.95 -35.89 16.68
CA ILE A 390 -23.93 -34.48 17.13
C ILE A 390 -24.14 -34.36 18.65
N LEU A 391 -25.01 -35.19 19.24
CA LEU A 391 -25.22 -35.26 20.70
C LEU A 391 -24.08 -35.92 21.47
N LYS A 392 -23.35 -36.87 20.86
CA LYS A 392 -22.16 -37.49 21.50
C LYS A 392 -20.97 -36.53 21.52
N SER A 393 -20.80 -35.74 20.47
CA SER A 393 -19.75 -34.70 20.40
C SER A 393 -19.98 -33.58 21.42
N THR A 394 -21.24 -33.20 21.66
CA THR A 394 -21.61 -32.16 22.64
C THR A 394 -21.62 -32.67 24.09
N LYS A 395 -21.78 -33.97 24.35
CA LYS A 395 -21.63 -34.56 25.69
C LYS A 395 -20.18 -34.66 26.19
N LEU A 396 -19.19 -34.58 25.29
CA LEU A 396 -17.78 -34.40 25.66
C LEU A 396 -17.44 -32.96 26.02
N PHE A 397 -18.36 -32.01 25.84
CA PHE A 397 -18.17 -30.60 26.15
C PHE A 397 -18.53 -30.24 27.61
N TRP A 398 -19.07 -31.20 28.38
CA TRP A 398 -19.49 -31.00 29.78
C TRP A 398 -18.88 -32.04 30.74
N ARG A 399 -17.63 -32.47 30.49
CA ARG A 399 -16.79 -33.14 31.49
C ARG A 399 -15.34 -32.69 31.40
#